data_AF-A0A9D6KB45-F1
#
_entry.id   AF-A0A9D6KB45-F1
#
_cell.length_a   1.000
_cell.length_b   1.000
_cell.length_c   1.000
_cell.angle_alpha   90.00
_cell.angle_beta   90.00
_cell.angle_gamma   90.00
#
_symmetry.space_group_name_H-M   'P 1'
#
loop_
_entity.id
_entity.type
_entity.pdbx_description
1 polymer ?
#
loop_
_entity_poly.entity_id
_entity_poly.type
_entity_poly.pdbx_seq_one_letter_code
_entity_poly.pdbx_strand_id
1 'polypeptide(L)' 'MLHAVIRTDSDAFHFFGEVSGYNVQTLQQHVRHTVREAGAVRLQFKIDPEDQEVFQASAARWLSRLANDGTVVEVTVRPH' A
#
# COMPACT_ATOMS: atom_id res chain seq x y z
N MET A 1 5.58 -11.86 -3.73
CA MET A 1 6.10 -10.50 -3.97
C MET A 1 5.05 -9.42 -3.68
N LEU A 2 5.48 -8.27 -3.13
CA LEU A 2 4.71 -7.02 -3.00
C LEU A 2 4.95 -6.10 -4.21
N HIS A 3 3.87 -5.62 -4.80
CA HIS A 3 3.88 -4.45 -5.68
C HIS A 3 2.82 -3.46 -5.20
N ALA A 4 3.23 -2.23 -4.88
CA ALA A 4 2.34 -1.15 -4.53
C ALA A 4 2.49 0.01 -5.50
N VAL A 5 1.36 0.61 -5.89
CA VAL A 5 1.31 1.83 -6.68
C VAL A 5 0.56 2.88 -5.88
N ILE A 6 1.19 4.04 -5.70
CA ILE A 6 0.59 5.21 -5.07
C ILE A 6 0.33 6.22 -6.19
N ARG A 7 -0.93 6.64 -6.37
CA ARG A 7 -1.31 7.63 -7.37
C ARG A 7 -1.89 8.87 -6.70
N THR A 8 -1.43 10.02 -7.14
CA THR A 8 -2.04 11.33 -6.90
C THR A 8 -2.66 11.82 -8.21
N ASP A 9 -3.24 13.03 -8.22
CA ASP A 9 -3.73 13.64 -9.46
C ASP A 9 -2.61 14.02 -10.44
N SER A 10 -1.37 14.18 -9.95
CA SER A 10 -0.24 14.69 -10.73
C SER A 10 0.87 13.67 -10.96
N ASP A 11 0.92 12.57 -10.20
CA ASP A 11 2.05 11.64 -10.22
C ASP A 11 1.68 10.20 -9.81
N ALA A 12 2.56 9.25 -10.13
CA ALA A 12 2.48 7.86 -9.71
C ALA A 12 3.82 7.33 -9.21
N PHE A 13 3.86 6.86 -7.95
CA PHE A 13 5.00 6.17 -7.36
C PHE A 13 4.79 4.66 -7.37
N HIS A 14 5.82 3.92 -7.74
CA HIS A 14 5.82 2.47 -7.79
C HIS A 14 6.81 1.89 -6.79
N PHE A 15 6.33 0.96 -5.97
CA PHE A 15 7.12 0.25 -4.97
C PHE A 15 7.06 -1.26 -5.21
N PHE A 16 8.21 -1.92 -5.26
CA PHE A 16 8.33 -3.35 -5.51
C PHE A 16 9.29 -3.97 -4.50
N GLY A 17 8.96 -5.15 -3.98
CA GLY A 17 9.84 -5.88 -3.07
C GLY A 17 9.19 -7.14 -2.51
N GLU A 18 9.87 -7.85 -1.62
CA GLU A 18 9.26 -8.92 -0.84
C GLU A 18 8.30 -8.34 0.21
N VAL A 19 7.26 -9.08 0.59
CA VAL A 19 6.41 -8.67 1.70
C VAL A 19 7.16 -8.93 3.01
N SER A 20 7.57 -7.85 3.67
CA SER A 20 8.19 -7.90 5.01
C SER A 20 7.74 -6.72 5.85
N GLY A 21 7.88 -6.83 7.18
CA GLY A 21 7.54 -5.75 8.10
C GLY A 21 8.29 -4.45 7.77
N TYR A 22 9.56 -4.54 7.38
CA TYR A 22 10.37 -3.39 6.96
C TYR A 22 9.80 -2.71 5.71
N ASN A 23 9.54 -3.48 4.64
CA ASN A 23 9.05 -2.91 3.39
C ASN A 23 7.65 -2.29 3.55
N VAL A 24 6.77 -2.92 4.32
CA VAL A 24 5.43 -2.40 4.63
C VAL A 24 5.53 -1.12 5.47
N GLN A 25 6.46 -1.04 6.42
CA GLN A 25 6.67 0.17 7.23
C GLN A 25 7.20 1.34 6.39
N THR A 26 8.18 1.09 5.51
CA THR A 26 8.72 2.10 4.58
C THR A 26 7.63 2.64 3.67
N LEU A 27 6.83 1.74 3.10
CA LEU A 27 5.68 2.08 2.28
C LEU A 27 4.65 2.91 3.06
N GLN A 28 4.32 2.51 4.29
CA GLN A 28 3.43 3.29 5.15
C GLN A 28 3.96 4.71 5.38
N GLN A 29 5.25 4.87 5.68
CA GLN A 29 5.86 6.18 5.89
C GLN A 29 5.75 7.04 4.63
N HIS A 30 6.05 6.46 3.47
CA HIS A 30 5.98 7.15 2.19
C HIS A 30 4.54 7.59 1.87
N VAL A 31 3.55 6.69 2.01
CA VAL A 31 2.13 7.04 1.84
C VAL A 31 1.71 8.19 2.74
N ARG A 32 2.09 8.17 4.03
CA ARG A 32 1.75 9.26 4.96
C ARG A 32 2.39 10.58 4.56
N HIS A 33 3.60 10.55 4.00
CA HIS A 33 4.25 11.74 3.46
C HIS A 33 3.50 12.28 2.25
N THR A 34 3.22 11.43 1.27
CA THR A 34 2.48 11.80 0.05
C THR A 34 1.10 12.36 0.38
N VAL A 35 0.38 11.75 1.33
CA VAL A 35 -0.95 12.25 1.74
C VAL A 35 -0.88 13.65 2.34
N ARG A 36 0.19 13.97 3.08
CA ARG A 36 0.39 15.31 3.64
C ARG A 36 0.71 16.36 2.58
N GLU A 37 1.44 15.98 1.53
CA GLU A 37 1.87 16.90 0.49
C GLU A 37 0.84 17.08 -0.62
N ALA A 38 0.22 16.00 -1.06
CA ALA A 38 -0.66 15.96 -2.23
C ALA A 38 -2.15 15.78 -1.88
N GLY A 39 -2.49 15.51 -0.61
CA GLY A 39 -3.86 15.25 -0.18
C GLY A 39 -4.28 13.78 -0.38
N ALA A 40 -5.50 13.54 -0.85
CA ALA A 40 -6.01 12.18 -1.01
C ALA A 40 -5.22 11.43 -2.09
N VAL A 41 -4.90 10.16 -1.83
CA VAL A 41 -4.18 9.29 -2.78
C VAL A 41 -4.99 8.03 -3.08
N ARG A 42 -4.66 7.36 -4.18
CA ARG A 42 -5.12 6.01 -4.48
C ARG A 42 -3.97 5.03 -4.33
N LEU A 43 -4.17 3.99 -3.51
CA LEU A 43 -3.21 2.92 -3.27
C LEU A 43 -3.69 1.65 -3.94
N GLN A 44 -2.86 1.05 -4.80
CA GLN A 44 -3.12 -0.25 -5.37
C GLN A 44 -2.03 -1.23 -4.95
N PHE A 45 -2.42 -2.32 -4.31
CA PHE A 45 -1.54 -3.41 -3.91
C PHE A 45 -1.79 -4.63 -4.79
N LYS A 46 -0.71 -5.22 -5.30
CA LYS A 46 -0.69 -6.51 -5.98
C LYS A 46 0.26 -7.40 -5.21
N ILE A 47 -0.28 -8.42 -4.56
CA ILE A 47 0.49 -9.38 -3.76
C ILE A 47 0.31 -10.79 -4.30
N ASP A 48 1.37 -11.59 -4.21
CA ASP A 48 1.28 -13.01 -4.53
C ASP A 48 0.54 -13.75 -3.40
N PRO A 49 -0.17 -14.86 -3.69
CA PRO A 49 -0.99 -15.58 -2.70
C PRO A 49 -0.22 -16.01 -1.45
N GLU A 50 1.01 -16.51 -1.62
CA GLU A 50 1.88 -16.95 -0.53
C GLU A 50 2.24 -15.86 0.49
N ASP A 51 2.20 -14.60 0.06
CA ASP A 51 2.53 -13.45 0.91
C ASP A 51 1.30 -12.81 1.58
N GLN A 52 0.10 -13.31 1.28
CA GLN A 52 -1.15 -12.69 1.72
C GLN A 52 -1.24 -12.59 3.24
N GLU A 53 -0.87 -13.65 3.96
CA GLU A 53 -0.93 -13.68 5.42
C GLU A 53 0.05 -12.68 6.04
N VAL A 54 1.29 -12.63 5.54
CA VAL A 54 2.33 -11.72 6.02
C VAL A 54 1.92 -10.26 5.76
N PHE A 55 1.32 -10.00 4.59
CA PHE A 55 0.81 -8.68 4.23
C PHE A 55 -0.33 -8.26 5.17
N GLN A 56 -1.30 -9.15 5.42
CA GLN A 56 -2.41 -8.84 6.34
C GLN A 56 -1.90 -8.55 7.75
N ALA A 57 -0.98 -9.37 8.28
CA ALA A 57 -0.40 -9.17 9.61
C ALA A 57 0.32 -7.81 9.74
N SER A 58 1.03 -7.40 8.68
CA SER A 58 1.84 -6.17 8.70
C SER A 58 1.05 -4.92 8.33
N ALA A 59 0.04 -5.04 7.45
CA ALA A 59 -0.60 -3.91 6.80
C ALA A 59 -2.03 -3.58 7.28
N ALA A 60 -2.76 -4.56 7.82
CA ALA A 60 -4.20 -4.42 8.09
C ALA A 60 -4.52 -3.17 8.92
N ARG A 61 -3.80 -2.93 10.02
CA ARG A 61 -4.11 -1.82 10.94
C ARG A 61 -3.99 -0.44 10.30
N TRP A 62 -2.98 -0.21 9.46
CA TRP A 62 -2.75 1.12 8.90
C TRP A 62 -3.52 1.35 7.59
N LEU A 63 -3.78 0.30 6.81
CA LEU A 63 -4.65 0.39 5.64
C LEU A 63 -6.08 0.74 6.03
N SER A 64 -6.63 0.13 7.07
CA SER A 64 -7.96 0.47 7.59
C SER A 64 -8.05 1.93 8.04
N ARG A 65 -6.97 2.47 8.62
CA ARG A 65 -6.91 3.87 9.02
C ARG A 65 -6.94 4.81 7.81
N LEU A 66 -6.17 4.50 6.76
CA LEU A 66 -6.15 5.32 5.55
C LEU A 66 -7.49 5.32 4.81
N ALA A 67 -8.17 4.17 4.74
CA ALA A 67 -9.50 4.09 4.16
C ALA A 67 -10.51 5.01 4.89
N ASN A 68 -10.43 5.08 6.22
CA ASN A 68 -11.26 5.98 7.02
C ASN A 68 -10.91 7.47 6.81
N ASP A 69 -9.67 7.78 6.47
CA ASP A 69 -9.19 9.14 6.18
C ASP A 69 -9.50 9.57 4.72
N GLY A 70 -10.29 8.78 3.97
CA GLY A 70 -10.71 9.10 2.60
C GLY A 70 -9.75 8.67 1.50
N THR A 71 -8.68 7.94 1.84
CA THR A 71 -7.76 7.34 0.85
C THR A 71 -8.40 6.11 0.23
N VAL A 72 -8.39 6.02 -1.11
CA VAL A 72 -8.91 4.83 -1.81
C VAL A 72 -7.83 3.74 -1.78
N VAL A 73 -8.14 2.60 -1.16
CA VAL A 73 -7.23 1.47 -1.03
C VAL A 73 -7.79 0.27 -1.78
N GLU A 74 -7.06 -0.19 -2.80
CA GLU A 74 -7.36 -1.39 -3.58
C GLU A 74 -6.30 -2.45 -3.30
N VAL A 75 -6.71 -3.64 -2.88
CA VAL A 75 -5.81 -4.79 -2.68
C VAL A 75 -6.25 -5.90 -3.63
N THR A 76 -5.34 -6.35 -4.48
CA THR A 76 -5.53 -7.47 -5.39
C THR A 76 -4.52 -8.56 -5.06
N VAL A 77 -4.99 -9.76 -4.77
CA VAL A 77 -4.15 -10.95 -4.71
C VAL A 77 -4.07 -11.51 -6.13
N ARG A 78 -2.86 -11.72 -6.65
CA ARG A 78 -2.69 -12.25 -8.00
C ARG A 78 -3.24 -13.68 -8.06
N PRO A 79 -3.95 -14.06 -9.13
CA PRO A 79 -4.29 -15.47 -9.34
C PRO A 79 -3.00 -16.26 -9.60
N HIS A 80 -2.97 -17.51 -9.12
CA HIS A 80 -1.93 -18.49 -9.43
C HIS A 80 -1.84 -18.77 -10.93
#